data_AF-A0A6M0SK74-F1
#
_entry.id   AF-A0A6M0SK74-F1
#
_cell.length_a   1.000
_cell.length_b   1.000
_cell.length_c   1.000
_cell.angle_alpha   90.00
_cell.angle_beta   90.00
_cell.angle_gamma   90.00
#
_symmetry.space_group_name_H-M   'P 1'
#
loop_
_entity.id
_entity.type
_entity.pdbx_description
1 polymer ?
#
loop_
_entity_poly.entity_id
_entity_poly.type
_entity_poly.pdbx_seq_one_letter_code
_entity_poly.pdbx_strand_id
1 'polypeptide(L)'
;AVKSWEDNWDNLSTFFAFPDNIRKIIYTTNVIESLNSQFRKVTKTKLIFPNDDSLLKMLYLAVERVAKKWTRSYSDWDLVINQLKIVFSNILDKTS
;
A
#
# COMPACT_ATOMS: atom_id res chain seq x y z
N ALA A 1 15.41 17.89 -7.79
CA ALA A 1 15.12 16.81 -6.83
C ALA A 1 14.94 17.36 -5.41
N VAL A 2 15.95 18.03 -4.83
CA VAL A 2 15.91 18.58 -3.45
C VAL A 2 14.71 19.50 -3.21
N LYS A 3 14.41 20.42 -4.14
CA LYS A 3 13.26 21.32 -4.04
C LYS A 3 11.92 20.63 -3.77
N SER A 4 11.64 19.50 -4.44
CA SER A 4 10.41 18.73 -4.21
C SER A 4 10.36 18.08 -2.83
N TRP A 5 11.49 17.82 -2.19
CA TRP A 5 11.54 17.31 -0.82
C TRP A 5 11.28 18.42 0.17
N GLU A 6 11.89 19.60 -0.03
CA GLU A 6 11.66 20.79 0.79
C GLU A 6 10.20 21.23 0.72
N ASP A 7 9.63 21.32 -0.48
CA ASP A 7 8.24 21.74 -0.72
C ASP A 7 7.21 20.78 -0.07
N ASN A 8 7.57 19.51 0.15
CA ASN A 8 6.68 18.49 0.74
C ASN A 8 7.12 18.04 2.15
N TRP A 9 8.10 18.72 2.75
CA TRP A 9 8.74 18.27 3.99
C TRP A 9 7.74 18.15 5.14
N ASP A 10 6.78 19.07 5.26
CA ASP A 10 5.74 19.03 6.30
C ASP A 10 4.94 17.72 6.24
N ASN A 11 4.61 17.25 5.05
CA ASN A 11 3.89 15.98 4.87
C ASN A 11 4.82 14.78 5.12
N LEU A 12 6.03 14.81 4.58
CA LEU A 12 6.97 13.69 4.67
C LEU A 12 7.50 13.48 6.09
N SER A 13 7.68 14.54 6.86
CA SER A 13 8.20 14.47 8.23
C SER A 13 7.26 13.74 9.19
N THR A 14 5.95 13.72 8.92
CA THR A 14 4.95 12.94 9.70
C THR A 14 5.30 11.44 9.76
N PHE A 15 6.00 10.93 8.76
CA PHE A 15 6.49 9.56 8.72
C PHE A 15 7.39 9.21 9.92
N PHE A 16 8.16 10.18 10.43
CA PHE A 16 9.06 9.96 11.56
C PHE A 16 8.34 9.87 12.91
N ALA A 17 7.06 10.20 12.97
CA ALA A 17 6.24 9.97 14.17
C ALA A 17 5.97 8.47 14.41
N PHE A 18 6.16 7.62 13.40
CA PHE A 18 5.90 6.19 13.51
C PHE A 18 7.12 5.42 14.06
N PRO A 19 6.90 4.42 14.94
CA PRO A 19 7.92 3.46 15.35
C PRO A 19 8.57 2.71 14.18
N ASP A 20 9.79 2.21 14.39
CA ASP A 20 10.62 1.59 13.34
C ASP A 20 9.93 0.43 12.60
N ASN A 21 9.26 -0.44 13.34
CA ASN A 21 8.52 -1.57 12.80
C ASN A 21 7.36 -1.16 11.87
N ILE A 22 6.70 -0.03 12.15
CA ILE A 22 5.63 0.51 11.30
C ILE A 22 6.23 1.23 10.09
N ARG A 23 7.28 2.04 10.30
CA ARG A 23 8.03 2.70 9.22
C ARG A 23 8.54 1.68 8.20
N LYS A 24 8.99 0.52 8.68
CA LYS A 24 9.46 -0.58 7.83
C LYS A 24 8.42 -1.03 6.82
N ILE A 25 7.16 -1.13 7.24
CA ILE A 25 6.05 -1.50 6.36
C ILE A 25 5.76 -0.37 5.37
N ILE A 26 5.67 0.87 5.87
CA ILE A 26 5.33 2.02 5.05
C ILE A 26 6.38 2.28 3.95
N TYR A 27 7.69 2.16 4.24
CA TYR A 27 8.73 2.39 3.24
C TYR A 27 8.80 1.26 2.20
N THR A 28 8.25 0.07 2.48
CA THR A 28 8.34 -1.04 1.54
C THR A 28 7.44 -0.80 0.32
N THR A 29 8.05 -0.38 -0.79
CA THR A 29 7.34 -0.13 -2.06
C THR A 29 6.99 -1.42 -2.80
N ASN A 30 7.56 -2.57 -2.40
CA ASN A 30 7.39 -3.88 -3.04
C ASN A 30 5.93 -4.24 -3.37
N VAL A 31 5.00 -3.97 -2.46
CA VAL A 31 3.58 -4.30 -2.65
C VAL A 31 2.96 -3.43 -3.75
N ILE A 32 3.21 -2.12 -3.69
CA ILE A 32 2.68 -1.14 -4.65
C ILE A 32 3.32 -1.34 -6.04
N GLU A 33 4.64 -1.54 -6.10
CA GLU A 33 5.37 -1.79 -7.33
C GLU A 33 4.94 -3.10 -7.99
N SER A 34 4.77 -4.18 -7.21
CA SER A 34 4.29 -5.47 -7.70
C SER A 34 2.90 -5.34 -8.32
N LEU A 35 1.98 -4.62 -7.66
CA LEU A 35 0.64 -4.36 -8.19
C LEU A 35 0.68 -3.53 -9.48
N ASN A 36 1.42 -2.42 -9.48
CA ASN A 36 1.59 -1.55 -10.65
C ASN A 36 2.21 -2.30 -11.84
N SER A 37 3.16 -3.21 -11.58
CA SER A 37 3.74 -4.08 -12.60
C SER A 37 2.70 -5.01 -13.23
N GLN A 38 1.78 -5.58 -12.44
CA GLN A 38 0.67 -6.38 -12.98
C GLN A 38 -0.30 -5.54 -13.82
N PHE A 39 -0.62 -4.31 -13.38
CA PHE A 39 -1.46 -3.40 -14.17
C PHE A 39 -0.81 -3.06 -15.51
N ARG A 40 0.47 -2.68 -15.51
CA ARG A 40 1.23 -2.42 -16.75
C ARG A 40 1.25 -3.64 -17.67
N LYS A 41 1.35 -4.86 -17.12
CA LYS A 41 1.35 -6.09 -17.91
C LYS A 41 0.01 -6.32 -18.61
N VAL A 42 -1.12 -6.15 -17.92
CA VAL A 42 -2.44 -6.39 -18.51
C VAL A 42 -2.82 -5.30 -19.52
N THR A 43 -2.48 -4.04 -19.26
CA THR A 43 -2.76 -2.93 -20.18
C THR A 43 -1.83 -2.92 -21.39
N LYS A 44 -0.58 -3.38 -21.27
CA LYS A 44 0.31 -3.57 -22.42
C LYS A 44 -0.18 -4.66 -23.37
N THR A 45 -0.86 -5.68 -22.83
CA THR A 45 -1.39 -6.80 -23.63
C THR A 45 -2.67 -6.42 -24.38
N LYS A 46 -3.50 -5.54 -23.80
CA LYS A 46 -4.71 -5.01 -24.43
C LYS A 46 -4.72 -3.49 -24.35
N LEU A 47 -4.40 -2.84 -25.47
CA LEU A 47 -4.25 -1.38 -25.55
C LEU A 47 -5.57 -0.63 -25.82
N ILE A 48 -6.56 -1.31 -26.42
CA ILE A 48 -7.85 -0.71 -26.77
C ILE A 48 -8.95 -1.38 -25.95
N PHE A 49 -9.75 -0.54 -25.29
CA PHE A 49 -10.91 -0.94 -24.51
C PHE A 49 -12.18 -0.33 -25.11
N PRO A 50 -13.25 -1.12 -25.27
CA PRO A 50 -14.51 -0.62 -25.83
C PRO A 50 -15.24 0.39 -24.93
N ASN A 51 -15.03 0.31 -23.61
CA ASN A 51 -15.56 1.25 -22.62
C ASN A 51 -14.79 1.14 -21.29
N ASP A 52 -15.04 2.08 -20.38
CA ASP A 52 -14.38 2.14 -19.06
C ASP A 52 -14.68 0.91 -18.19
N ASP A 53 -15.90 0.37 -18.26
CA ASP A 53 -16.28 -0.84 -17.52
C ASP A 53 -15.40 -2.05 -17.89
N SER A 54 -15.06 -2.18 -19.17
CA SER A 54 -14.20 -3.28 -19.65
C SER A 54 -12.76 -3.14 -19.17
N LEU A 55 -12.27 -1.91 -19.01
CA LEU A 55 -10.97 -1.62 -18.41
C LEU A 55 -11.00 -1.92 -16.90
N LEU A 56 -12.03 -1.43 -16.20
CA LEU A 56 -12.21 -1.67 -14.77
C LEU A 56 -12.27 -3.17 -14.46
N LYS A 57 -13.04 -3.94 -15.24
CA LYS A 57 -13.11 -5.41 -15.11
C LYS A 57 -11.75 -6.07 -15.31
N MET A 58 -10.94 -5.60 -16.25
CA MET A 58 -9.58 -6.11 -16.45
C MET A 58 -8.66 -5.82 -15.25
N LEU A 59 -8.70 -4.59 -14.72
CA LEU A 59 -7.92 -4.22 -13.54
C LEU A 59 -8.37 -5.02 -12.31
N TYR A 60 -9.68 -5.21 -12.12
CA TYR A 60 -10.24 -6.05 -11.06
C TYR A 60 -9.68 -7.49 -11.12
N LEU A 61 -9.71 -8.12 -12.29
CA LEU A 61 -9.16 -9.47 -12.46
C LEU A 61 -7.64 -9.52 -12.19
N ALA A 62 -6.91 -8.46 -12.51
CA ALA A 62 -5.49 -8.35 -12.18
C ALA A 62 -5.27 -8.28 -10.66
N VAL A 63 -6.07 -7.47 -9.94
CA VAL A 63 -6.05 -7.40 -8.47
C VAL A 63 -6.38 -8.77 -7.88
N GLU A 64 -7.45 -9.43 -8.33
CA GLU A 64 -7.86 -10.73 -7.83
C GLU A 64 -6.74 -11.79 -7.96
N ARG A 65 -6.03 -11.78 -9.10
CA ARG A 65 -4.89 -12.67 -9.33
C ARG A 65 -3.70 -12.37 -8.39
N VAL A 66 -3.46 -11.10 -8.09
CA VAL A 66 -2.42 -10.68 -7.14
C VAL A 66 -2.80 -11.08 -5.71
N ALA A 67 -4.04 -10.81 -5.31
CA ALA A 67 -4.57 -11.14 -3.99
C ALA A 67 -4.45 -12.64 -3.68
N LYS A 68 -4.69 -13.52 -4.67
CA LYS A 68 -4.48 -14.97 -4.53
C LYS A 68 -3.05 -15.37 -4.16
N LYS A 69 -2.05 -14.52 -4.42
CA LYS A 69 -0.64 -14.74 -4.07
C LYS A 69 -0.24 -14.05 -2.76
N TRP A 70 -1.08 -13.19 -2.20
CA TRP A 70 -0.84 -12.51 -0.93
C TRP A 70 -1.23 -13.42 0.25
N THR A 71 -0.54 -14.55 0.35
CA THR A 71 -0.77 -15.54 1.42
C THR A 71 0.25 -15.43 2.55
N ARG A 72 1.34 -14.69 2.34
CA ARG A 72 2.40 -14.52 3.32
C ARG A 72 2.04 -13.41 4.31
N SER A 73 2.05 -13.73 5.60
CA SER A 73 1.99 -12.72 6.66
C SER A 73 3.30 -11.92 6.75
N TYR A 74 3.20 -10.66 7.14
CA TYR A 74 4.38 -9.85 7.43
C TYR A 74 5.10 -10.39 8.67
N SER A 75 6.44 -10.41 8.66
CA SER A 75 7.22 -10.81 9.84
C SER A 75 6.92 -9.86 10.99
N ASP A 76 6.79 -10.37 12.21
CA ASP A 76 6.58 -9.55 13.41
C ASP A 76 5.28 -8.73 13.36
N TRP A 77 4.27 -9.19 12.62
CA TRP A 77 2.98 -8.53 12.51
C TRP A 77 2.31 -8.29 13.87
N ASP A 78 2.47 -9.22 14.82
CA ASP A 78 1.94 -9.06 16.19
C ASP A 78 2.54 -7.85 16.91
N LEU A 79 3.85 -7.61 16.74
CA LEU A 79 4.53 -6.44 17.30
C LEU A 79 4.02 -5.15 16.65
N VAL A 80 3.81 -5.17 15.34
CA VAL A 80 3.24 -4.04 14.59
C VAL A 80 1.83 -3.71 15.09
N ILE A 81 0.97 -4.71 15.26
CA ILE A 81 -0.39 -4.52 15.78
C ILE A 81 -0.35 -3.95 17.20
N ASN A 82 0.53 -4.44 18.08
CA ASN A 82 0.67 -3.90 19.43
C ASN A 82 1.10 -2.43 19.42
N GLN A 83 2.06 -2.05 18.57
CA GLN A 83 2.47 -0.66 18.42
C GLN A 83 1.35 0.22 17.85
N LEU A 84 0.58 -0.27 16.87
CA LEU A 84 -0.58 0.45 16.34
C LEU A 84 -1.65 0.69 17.41
N LYS A 85 -1.93 -0.30 18.26
CA LYS A 85 -2.84 -0.15 19.40
C LYS A 85 -2.39 0.94 20.38
N ILE A 86 -1.09 1.04 20.66
CA ILE A 86 -0.56 2.08 21.54
C ILE A 86 -0.66 3.46 20.89
N VAL A 87 -0.20 3.59 19.63
CA VAL A 87 -0.17 4.86 18.90
C VAL A 87 -1.58 5.39 18.62
N PHE A 88 -2.54 4.51 18.38
CA PHE A 88 -3.92 4.85 18.03
C PHE A 88 -4.94 4.38 19.08
N SER A 89 -4.55 4.30 20.36
CA SER A 89 -5.40 3.83 21.46
C SER A 89 -6.74 4.56 21.51
N ASN A 90 -6.71 5.89 21.35
CA ASN A 90 -7.89 6.75 21.30
C ASN A 90 -8.88 6.45 20.15
N ILE A 91 -8.44 5.75 19.11
CA ILE A 91 -9.25 5.35 17.95
C ILE A 91 -9.65 3.88 18.05
N LEU A 92 -8.72 3.01 18.45
CA LEU A 92 -8.89 1.55 18.42
C LEU A 92 -9.52 0.96 19.70
N ASP A 93 -9.51 1.68 20.82
CA ASP A 93 -10.05 1.18 22.09
C ASP A 93 -11.57 1.42 22.26
N LYS A 94 -12.23 2.16 21.34
CA LYS A 94 -13.66 2.51 21.42
C LYS A 94 -14.64 1.36 21.09
N THR A 95 -14.19 0.12 21.08
CA THR A 95 -15.00 -1.08 20.82
C THR A 95 -15.19 -1.98 22.05
N SER A 96 -15.19 -1.41 23.25
CA SER A 96 -15.65 -2.06 24.49
C SER A 96 -16.83 -1.33 25.10
#